data_AF-A0A0H3FEI3-F1
#
_entry.id   AF-A0A0H3FEI3-F1
#
_cell.length_a   1.000
_cell.length_b   1.000
_cell.length_c   1.000
_cell.angle_alpha   90.00
_cell.angle_beta   90.00
_cell.angle_gamma   90.00
#
_symmetry.space_group_name_H-M   'P 1'
#
loop_
_entity.id
_entity.type
_entity.pdbx_description
1 polymer ?
#
loop_
_entity_poly.entity_id
_entity_poly.type
_entity_poly.pdbx_seq_one_letter_code
_entity_poly.pdbx_strand_id
1 'polypeptide(L)' 'MSEFQKIWLAAYNGWLTAVSPSGELHPTDYTAAREHADAVLNSLIKAGEVACN' A
#
# COMPACT_ATOMS: atom_id res chain seq x y z
N MET A 1 1.39 -15.44 5.12
CA MET A 1 1.38 -14.25 4.25
C MET A 1 2.50 -14.34 3.24
N SER A 2 2.19 -14.17 1.95
CA SER A 2 3.19 -14.03 0.90
C SER A 2 3.98 -12.72 1.05
N GLU A 3 5.11 -12.61 0.35
CA GLU A 3 5.96 -11.41 0.38
C GLU A 3 5.22 -10.17 -0.12
N PHE A 4 4.46 -10.30 -1.22
CA PHE A 4 3.60 -9.23 -1.74
C PHE A 4 2.52 -8.80 -0.76
N GLN A 5 1.93 -9.72 0.00
CA GLN A 5 0.96 -9.38 1.05
C GLN A 5 1.61 -8.57 2.18
N LYS A 6 2.87 -8.87 2.54
CA LYS A 6 3.62 -8.11 3.55
C LYS A 6 3.94 -6.70 3.06
N ILE A 7 4.36 -6.57 1.81
CA ILE A 7 4.67 -5.27 1.18
C ILE A 7 3.41 -4.40 1.12
N TRP A 8 2.29 -4.98 0.67
CA TRP A 8 1.00 -4.29 0.61
C TRP A 8 0.57 -3.80 2.01
N LEU A 9 0.68 -4.66 3.03
CA LEU A 9 0.31 -4.32 4.40
C LEU A 9 1.21 -3.21 4.99
N ALA A 10 2.51 -3.22 4.67
CA ALA A 10 3.44 -2.18 5.11
C ALA A 10 3.11 -0.83 4.45
N ALA A 11 2.81 -0.80 3.15
CA ALA A 11 2.40 0.41 2.44
C ALA A 11 1.09 0.99 3.00
N TYR A 12 0.11 0.11 3.25
CA TYR A 12 -1.17 0.49 3.85
C TYR A 12 -0.98 1.11 5.25
N ASN A 13 -0.21 0.47 6.12
CA ASN A 13 0.07 1.00 7.48
C ASN A 13 0.87 2.31 7.47
N GLY A 14 1.83 2.44 6.55
CA GLY A 14 2.61 3.66 6.38
C GLY A 14 1.74 4.85 5.97
N TRP A 15 0.82 4.62 5.02
CA TRP A 15 -0.15 5.64 4.61
C TRP A 15 -1.10 6.01 5.76
N LEU A 16 -1.68 5.02 6.46
CA LEU A 16 -2.56 5.26 7.62
C LEU A 16 -1.88 6.12 8.70
N THR A 17 -0.60 5.86 8.97
CA THR A 17 0.18 6.64 9.95
C THR A 17 0.41 8.08 9.46
N ALA A 18 0.61 8.27 8.17
CA ALA A 18 0.85 9.59 7.58
C ALA A 18 -0.42 10.46 7.53
N VAL A 19 -1.58 9.86 7.25
CA VAL A 19 -2.84 10.61 7.11
C VAL A 19 -3.60 10.81 8.42
N SER A 20 -3.33 9.98 9.43
CA SER A 20 -3.92 10.14 10.76
C SER A 20 -2.84 10.25 11.85
N PRO A 21 -2.14 11.40 11.94
CA PRO A 21 -1.14 11.63 12.98
C PRO A 21 -1.74 11.61 14.40
N SER A 22 -3.04 11.88 14.52
CA SER A 22 -3.82 11.87 15.76
C SER A 22 -4.46 10.52 16.07
N GLY A 23 -4.44 9.56 15.14
CA GLY A 23 -5.01 8.22 15.31
C GLY A 23 -6.53 8.10 15.11
N GLU A 24 -7.22 9.18 14.73
CA GLU A 24 -8.61 9.08 14.29
C GLU A 24 -8.65 8.56 12.84
N LEU A 25 -8.91 7.25 12.70
CA LEU A 25 -9.13 6.61 11.41
C LEU A 25 -10.53 7.00 10.92
N HIS A 26 -10.62 7.91 9.94
CA HIS A 26 -11.91 8.20 9.32
C HIS A 26 -12.21 7.07 8.31
N PRO A 27 -13.41 6.47 8.30
CA PRO A 27 -13.71 5.33 7.41
C PRO A 27 -13.59 5.65 5.91
N THR A 28 -13.60 6.92 5.53
CA THR A 28 -13.30 7.38 4.15
C THR A 28 -11.83 7.20 3.77
N ASP A 29 -10.93 7.04 4.74
CA ASP A 29 -9.50 6.85 4.54
C ASP A 29 -9.19 5.43 4.03
N TYR A 30 -10.07 4.46 4.29
CA TYR A 30 -9.87 3.06 3.89
C TYR A 30 -9.76 2.90 2.37
N THR A 31 -10.62 3.56 1.59
CA THR A 31 -10.61 3.45 0.13
C THR A 31 -9.33 4.03 -0.45
N ALA A 32 -8.92 5.22 0.01
CA ALA A 32 -7.70 5.87 -0.45
C ALA A 32 -6.44 5.09 -0.03
N ALA A 33 -6.41 4.55 1.19
CA ALA A 33 -5.33 3.69 1.68
C ALA A 33 -5.18 2.43 0.82
N ARG A 34 -6.31 1.80 0.46
CA ARG A 34 -6.36 0.61 -0.38
C ARG A 34 -5.84 0.90 -1.79
N GLU A 35 -6.31 1.97 -2.41
CA GLU A 35 -5.86 2.39 -3.74
C GLU A 35 -4.36 2.70 -3.77
N HIS A 36 -3.83 3.34 -2.72
CA HIS A 36 -2.40 3.58 -2.60
C HIS A 36 -1.60 2.28 -2.51
N ALA A 37 -2.01 1.36 -1.64
CA ALA A 37 -1.33 0.07 -1.47
C ALA A 37 -1.39 -0.78 -2.75
N ASP A 38 -2.52 -0.77 -3.46
CA ASP A 38 -2.67 -1.46 -4.75
C ASP A 38 -1.81 -0.82 -5.84
N ALA A 39 -1.68 0.50 -5.89
CA ALA A 39 -0.82 1.20 -6.84
C ALA A 39 0.66 0.87 -6.62
N VAL A 40 1.12 0.84 -5.36
CA VAL A 40 2.49 0.43 -5.00
C VAL A 40 2.76 -1.01 -5.43
N LEU A 41 1.83 -1.93 -5.13
CA LEU A 41 1.98 -3.33 -5.51
C LEU A 41 2.06 -3.51 -7.03
N ASN A 42 1.17 -2.85 -7.79
CA ASN A 42 1.18 -2.90 -9.24
C ASN A 42 2.46 -2.30 -9.85
N SER A 43 3.01 -1.23 -9.26
CA SER A 43 4.28 -0.65 -9.71
C SER A 43 5.46 -1.60 -9.49
N LEU A 44 5.46 -2.35 -8.37
CA LEU A 44 6.52 -3.32 -8.08
C LEU A 44 6.43 -4.54 -9.01
N ILE A 45 5.23 -5.02 -9.32
CA ILE A 45 5.02 -6.10 -10.29
C ILE A 45 5.56 -5.68 -11.66
N LYS A 46 5.17 -4.50 -12.16
CA LYS A 46 5.68 -3.97 -13.44
C LYS A 46 7.20 -3.79 -13.46
N ALA A 47 7.78 -3.30 -12.36
CA ALA A 47 9.24 -3.17 -12.25
C ALA A 47 9.94 -4.54 -12.30
N GLY A 48 9.37 -5.56 -11.66
CA GLY A 48 9.87 -6.93 -11.72
C GLY A 48 9.73 -7.58 -13.10
N GLU A 49 8.65 -7.29 -13.82
CA GLU A 49 8.45 -7.75 -15.20
C GLU A 49 9.46 -7.13 -16.17
N VAL A 50 9.78 -5.84 -16.02
CA VAL A 50 10.80 -5.16 -16.84
C VAL A 50 12.22 -5.65 -16.51
N ALA A 51 12.50 -6.03 -15.27
CA ALA A 51 13.82 -6.53 -14.87
C ALA A 51 14.11 -7.98 -15.30
N CYS A 52 13.07 -8.76 -15.62
CA CYS A 52 13.18 -10.15 -16.11
C CYS A 52 13.16 -10.27 -17.64
N ASN A 53 12.99 -9.16 -18.37
CA ASN A 53 12.97 -9.08 -19.84
C ASN A 53 14.28 -8.50 -20.38
#